data_AF-W1YDT9-F1
#
_entry.id   AF-W1YDT9-F1
#
_cell.length_a   1.000
_cell.length_b   1.000
_cell.length_c   1.000
_cell.angle_alpha   90.00
_cell.angle_beta   90.00
_cell.angle_gamma   90.00
#
_symmetry.space_group_name_H-M   'P 1'
#
loop_
_entity.id
_entity.type
_entity.pdbx_description
1 polymer ?
#
loop_
_entity_poly.entity_id
_entity_poly.type
_entity_poly.pdbx_seq_one_letter_code
_entity_poly.pdbx_strand_id
1 'polypeptide(L)'
;PGDIQVFADNNIGVALMGETFMRSPNKVEKLAYLYGPTYYTPKVKMCGISKVKQTPAVVEAKPDYMGLVFAPSKRQVTVDQAKT
;
A
#
# COMPACT_ATOMS: atom_id res chain seq x y z
N PRO A 1 3.45 12.44 15.89
CA PRO A 1 4.45 13.24 15.13
C PRO A 1 3.80 14.48 14.54
N GLY A 2 4.52 15.60 14.41
CA GLY A 2 3.92 16.89 14.01
C GLY A 2 3.06 16.81 12.74
N ASP A 3 3.60 16.25 11.65
CA ASP A 3 2.91 16.20 10.36
C ASP A 3 1.62 15.37 10.38
N ILE A 4 1.61 14.25 11.13
CA ILE A 4 0.42 13.41 11.27
C ILE A 4 -0.61 14.08 12.20
N GLN A 5 -0.16 14.81 13.22
CA GLN A 5 -1.06 15.53 14.12
C GLN A 5 -1.85 16.59 13.36
N VAL A 6 -1.21 17.32 12.44
CA VAL A 6 -1.90 18.28 11.58
C VAL A 6 -3.01 17.62 10.76
N PHE A 7 -2.79 16.40 10.23
CA PHE A 7 -3.85 15.67 9.55
C PHE A 7 -5.00 15.30 10.49
N ALA A 8 -4.69 14.78 11.68
CA ALA A 8 -5.69 14.44 12.67
C ALA A 8 -6.54 15.65 13.10
N ASP A 9 -5.90 16.80 13.38
CA ASP A 9 -6.56 18.04 13.79
C ASP A 9 -7.49 18.60 12.70
N ASN A 10 -7.27 18.22 11.43
CA ASN A 10 -8.10 18.58 10.29
C ASN A 10 -9.08 17.46 9.87
N ASN A 11 -9.31 16.46 10.72
CA ASN A 11 -10.17 15.30 10.45
C ASN A 11 -9.75 14.46 9.22
N ILE A 12 -8.46 14.47 8.88
CA ILE A 12 -7.89 13.67 7.81
C ILE A 12 -7.35 12.35 8.40
N GLY A 13 -8.07 11.26 8.16
CA GLY A 13 -7.72 9.91 8.64
C GLY A 13 -6.81 9.10 7.70
N VAL A 14 -6.33 9.70 6.60
CA VAL A 14 -5.55 9.00 5.58
C VAL A 14 -4.33 9.82 5.17
N ALA A 15 -3.17 9.17 5.06
CA ALA A 15 -1.97 9.79 4.50
C ALA A 15 -1.29 8.87 3.50
N LEU A 16 -0.75 9.46 2.42
CA LEU A 16 0.14 8.77 1.50
C LEU A 16 1.55 8.83 2.05
N MET A 17 2.12 7.67 2.35
CA MET A 17 3.46 7.55 2.91
C MET A 17 4.39 6.86 1.90
N GLY A 18 5.52 7.50 1.62
CA GLY A 18 6.49 7.02 0.64
C GLY A 18 7.77 6.48 1.29
N GLU A 19 8.89 7.06 0.88
CA GLU A 19 10.25 6.60 1.18
C GLU A 19 10.51 6.33 2.67
N THR A 20 10.18 7.27 3.55
CA THR A 20 10.46 7.15 4.99
C THR A 20 9.77 5.95 5.63
N PHE A 21 8.54 5.64 5.20
CA PHE A 21 7.83 4.46 5.69
C PHE A 21 8.44 3.18 5.11
N MET A 22 8.73 3.18 3.81
CA MET A 22 9.28 2.01 3.11
C MET A 22 10.68 1.62 3.60
N ARG A 23 11.51 2.60 3.98
CA ARG A 23 12.85 2.37 4.55
C ARG A 23 12.82 1.95 6.03
N SER A 24 11.68 2.05 6.72
CA SER A 24 11.58 1.63 8.12
C SER A 24 11.89 0.14 8.26
N PRO A 25 12.78 -0.28 9.17
CA PRO A 25 13.07 -1.70 9.39
C PRO A 25 11.81 -2.44 9.86
N ASN A 26 11.00 -1.80 10.71
CA ASN A 26 9.75 -2.34 11.23
C ASN A 26 8.56 -1.45 10.82
N LYS A 27 7.66 -2.00 10.01
CA LYS A 27 6.48 -1.27 9.52
C LYS A 27 5.39 -1.16 10.58
N VAL A 28 5.25 -2.17 11.43
CA VAL A 28 4.25 -2.18 12.52
C VAL A 28 4.57 -1.09 13.54
N GLU A 29 5.83 -1.04 13.99
CA GLU A 29 6.29 -0.01 14.91
C GLU A 29 6.18 1.39 14.30
N LYS A 30 6.53 1.55 13.01
CA LYS A 30 6.40 2.83 12.33
C LYS A 30 4.94 3.29 12.21
N LEU A 31 4.00 2.38 11.94
CA LEU A 31 2.57 2.70 11.94
C LEU A 31 2.10 3.11 13.34
N ALA A 32 2.50 2.37 14.38
CA ALA A 32 2.15 2.70 15.77
C ALA A 32 2.71 4.07 16.19
N TYR A 33 3.92 4.40 15.77
CA TYR A 33 4.52 5.72 15.99
C TYR A 33 3.76 6.85 15.27
N LEU A 34 3.25 6.60 14.07
CA LEU A 34 2.56 7.61 13.27
C LEU A 34 1.12 7.84 13.75
N TYR A 35 0.36 6.76 13.95
CA TYR A 35 -1.09 6.81 14.19
C TYR A 35 -1.50 6.41 15.62
N GLY A 36 -0.55 6.07 16.50
CA GLY A 36 -0.84 5.53 17.83
C GLY A 36 -1.22 4.05 17.80
N PRO A 37 -1.68 3.48 18.93
CA PRO A 37 -2.19 2.11 18.96
C PRO A 37 -3.33 1.98 17.95
N THR A 38 -3.08 1.21 16.90
CA THR A 38 -4.06 0.98 15.83
C THR A 38 -5.04 -0.09 16.33
N TYR A 39 -6.26 0.33 16.66
CA TYR A 39 -7.36 -0.60 16.98
C TYR A 39 -7.88 -1.34 15.74
N TYR A 40 -7.45 -0.94 14.54
CA TYR A 40 -7.85 -1.51 13.27
C TYR A 40 -6.65 -2.08 12.53
N THR A 41 -6.83 -3.24 11.91
CA THR A 41 -5.85 -3.80 10.99
C THR A 41 -5.89 -3.01 9.68
N PRO A 42 -4.77 -2.40 9.23
CA PRO A 42 -4.75 -1.66 7.98
C PRO A 42 -4.93 -2.61 6.81
N LYS A 43 -5.75 -2.20 5.84
CA LYS A 43 -5.85 -2.93 4.57
C LYS A 43 -4.67 -2.58 3.67
N VAL A 44 -4.00 -3.59 3.14
CA VAL A 44 -2.83 -3.47 2.28
C VAL A 44 -3.21 -3.66 0.82
N LYS A 45 -2.88 -2.67 -0.02
CA LYS A 45 -2.95 -2.78 -1.48
C LYS A 45 -1.54 -2.84 -2.07
N MET A 46 -1.25 -3.85 -2.87
CA MET A 46 -0.04 -3.89 -3.70
C MET A 46 -0.37 -3.40 -5.11
N CYS A 47 0.23 -2.29 -5.54
CA CYS A 47 -0.08 -1.63 -6.80
C CYS A 47 0.97 -1.92 -7.89
N GLY A 48 0.56 -1.87 -9.16
CA GLY A 48 1.47 -1.90 -10.30
C GLY A 48 1.98 -3.28 -10.64
N ILE A 49 1.22 -4.32 -10.32
CA ILE A 49 1.49 -5.69 -10.74
C ILE A 49 1.21 -5.77 -12.23
N SER A 50 2.24 -6.09 -13.02
CA SER A 50 2.14 -6.13 -14.49
C SER A 50 2.69 -7.41 -15.13
N LYS A 51 3.26 -8.32 -14.34
CA LYS A 51 3.84 -9.57 -14.84
C LYS A 51 3.24 -10.76 -14.10
N VAL A 52 2.75 -11.75 -14.84
CA VAL A 52 2.22 -13.03 -14.31
C VAL A 52 3.24 -13.73 -13.40
N LYS A 53 4.54 -13.61 -13.71
CA LYS A 53 5.62 -14.18 -12.88
C LYS A 53 5.66 -13.64 -11.45
N GLN A 54 5.08 -12.47 -11.18
CA GLN A 54 5.03 -11.86 -9.85
C GLN A 54 3.82 -12.34 -9.03
N THR A 55 2.80 -12.90 -9.69
CA THR A 55 1.56 -13.35 -9.04
C THR A 55 1.81 -14.30 -7.86
N PRO A 56 2.69 -15.31 -7.93
CA PRO A 56 2.94 -16.20 -6.80
C PRO A 56 3.42 -15.46 -5.54
N ALA A 57 4.35 -14.51 -5.71
CA ALA A 57 4.87 -13.73 -4.59
C ALA A 57 3.81 -12.79 -3.99
N VAL A 58 2.93 -12.22 -4.83
CA VAL A 58 1.83 -11.37 -4.34
C VAL A 58 0.78 -12.21 -3.60
N VAL A 59 0.46 -13.40 -4.09
CA VAL A 59 -0.46 -14.34 -3.42
C VAL A 59 0.12 -14.79 -2.08
N GLU A 60 1.41 -15.13 -2.03
CA GLU A 60 2.11 -15.48 -0.79
C GLU A 60 2.06 -14.34 0.23
N ALA A 61 2.23 -13.10 -0.21
CA ALA A 61 2.17 -11.92 0.63
C ALA A 61 0.76 -11.55 1.13
N LYS A 62 -0.30 -12.16 0.57
CA LYS A 62 -1.71 -12.01 0.98
C LYS A 62 -2.16 -10.56 1.24
N PRO A 63 -2.00 -9.61 0.29
CA PRO A 63 -2.56 -8.28 0.44
C PRO A 63 -4.10 -8.33 0.36
N ASP A 64 -4.78 -7.38 0.98
CA ASP A 64 -6.23 -7.20 0.84
C ASP A 64 -6.65 -6.87 -0.60
N TYR A 65 -5.78 -6.17 -1.34
CA TYR A 65 -6.05 -5.76 -2.71
C TYR A 65 -4.82 -5.88 -3.61
N MET A 66 -5.05 -6.32 -4.84
CA MET A 66 -4.08 -6.25 -5.94
C MET A 66 -4.47 -5.14 -6.92
N GLY A 67 -3.53 -4.27 -7.25
CA GLY A 67 -3.73 -3.16 -8.17
C GLY A 67 -3.16 -3.44 -9.55
N LEU A 68 -4.06 -3.66 -10.51
CA LEU A 68 -3.75 -3.71 -11.94
C LEU A 68 -3.97 -2.34 -12.57
N VAL A 69 -3.07 -1.94 -13.48
CA VAL A 69 -3.12 -0.62 -14.12
C VAL A 69 -3.50 -0.80 -15.59
N PHE A 70 -4.65 -0.27 -16.01
CA PHE A 70 -5.07 -0.30 -17.42
C PHE A 70 -4.69 0.97 -18.20
N ALA A 71 -4.33 2.04 -17.49
CA ALA A 71 -3.93 3.32 -18.09
C ALA A 71 -2.55 3.22 -18.78
N PRO A 72 -2.31 3.98 -19.86
CA PRO A 72 -1.03 4.01 -20.57
C PRO A 72 0.15 4.28 -19.63
N SER A 73 1.01 3.26 -19.44
CA SER A 73 2.19 3.35 -18.59
C SER A 73 3.09 2.13 -18.77
N LYS A 74 4.31 2.16 -18.22
CA LYS A 74 5.20 0.99 -18.13
C LYS A 74 4.62 -0.17 -17.30
N ARG A 75 3.58 0.08 -16.51
CA ARG A 75 2.90 -0.90 -15.64
C ARG A 75 1.54 -1.33 -16.22
N GLN A 76 1.22 -0.89 -17.44
CA GLN A 76 -0.04 -1.20 -18.08
C GLN A 76 -0.21 -2.71 -18.27
N VAL A 77 -1.40 -3.22 -18.00
CA VAL A 77 -1.84 -4.58 -18.35
C VAL A 77 -3.07 -4.52 -19.26
N THR A 78 -3.23 -5.53 -20.10
CA THR A 78 -4.46 -5.75 -20.87
C THR A 78 -5.48 -6.52 -20.04
N VAL A 79 -6.74 -6.51 -20.48
CA VAL A 79 -7.81 -7.31 -19.85
C VAL A 79 -7.48 -8.80 -19.89
N ASP A 80 -6.85 -9.29 -20.96
CA ASP A 80 -6.50 -10.71 -21.07
C ASP A 80 -5.39 -11.11 -20.10
N GLN A 81 -4.38 -10.25 -19.93
CA GLN A 81 -3.33 -10.46 -18.91
C GLN A 81 -3.90 -10.44 -17.48
N ALA A 82 -4.95 -9.64 -17.23
CA ALA A 82 -5.58 -9.54 -15.92
C ALA A 82 -6.41 -10.77 -15.51
N LYS A 83 -6.83 -11.59 -16.49
CA LYS A 83 -7.64 -12.80 -16.28
C LYS A 83 -6.80 -14.05 -15.99
N THR A 84 -5.48 -13.96 -16.14
CA THR A 84 -4.53 -15.09 -16.04
C THR A 84 -3.88 -15.13 -14.66
#